data_AF-A0YA44-F1
#
_entry.id   AF-A0YA44-F1
#
_cell.length_a   1.000
_cell.length_b   1.000
_cell.length_c   1.000
_cell.angle_alpha   90.00
_cell.angle_beta   90.00
_cell.angle_gamma   90.00
#
_symmetry.space_group_name_H-M   'P 1'
#
loop_
_entity.id
_entity.type
_entity.pdbx_description
1 polymer ?
#
loop_
_entity_poly.entity_id
_entity_poly.type
_entity_poly.pdbx_seq_one_letter_code
_entity_poly.pdbx_strand_id
1 'polypeptide(L)'
;MVLVASKQRGFTLVELVTVIVLLGIVALASTQFIGQGMNIFVDTSRRDSLQQEGRFVVERITREVRNALPGSVRTSGDCLEFIPVVAGSGHIDTISGGSIASFRAANFSFPNCASGSNCDFSGQGYRVAVYTVDSASVYPLAPPQIADLDSIARC
;
A
#
# COMPACT_ATOMS: atom_id res chain seq x y z
N MET A 1 -11.01 5.67 83.08
CA MET A 1 -11.05 5.86 81.61
C MET A 1 -12.20 6.82 81.31
N VAL A 2 -11.91 8.10 81.10
CA VAL A 2 -12.94 9.12 80.83
C VAL A 2 -13.23 9.12 79.33
N LEU A 3 -14.46 8.77 78.94
CA LEU A 3 -14.94 8.90 77.57
C LEU A 3 -15.31 10.37 77.33
N VAL A 4 -14.45 11.09 76.62
CA VAL A 4 -14.77 12.40 76.06
C VAL A 4 -15.67 12.15 74.84
N ALA A 5 -16.98 12.32 75.02
CA ALA A 5 -17.92 12.32 73.90
C ALA A 5 -17.68 13.61 73.07
N SER A 6 -17.08 13.46 71.90
CA SER A 6 -16.95 14.53 70.92
C SER A 6 -18.33 14.93 70.42
N LYS A 7 -18.75 16.15 70.75
CA LYS A 7 -19.99 16.75 70.27
C LYS A 7 -19.86 16.93 68.74
N GLN A 8 -20.43 16.04 67.95
CA GLN A 8 -20.48 16.19 66.49
C GLN A 8 -21.21 17.49 66.17
N ARG A 9 -20.47 18.50 65.69
CA ARG A 9 -21.05 19.73 65.17
C ARG A 9 -21.66 19.39 63.82
N GLY A 10 -22.99 19.49 63.71
CA GLY A 10 -23.69 19.33 62.43
C GLY A 10 -23.28 20.42 61.44
N PHE A 11 -23.38 20.10 60.15
CA PHE A 11 -23.19 21.05 59.05
C PHE A 11 -24.23 22.17 59.14
N THR A 12 -23.82 23.40 58.87
CA THR A 12 -24.77 24.51 58.76
C THR A 12 -25.53 24.43 57.45
N LEU A 13 -26.76 24.98 57.40
CA LEU A 13 -27.53 25.03 56.16
C LEU A 13 -26.76 25.76 55.05
N VAL A 14 -26.05 26.83 55.40
CA VAL A 14 -25.23 27.60 54.46
C VAL A 14 -24.09 26.76 53.90
N GLU A 15 -23.46 25.92 54.71
CA GLU A 15 -22.36 25.04 54.29
C GLU A 15 -22.83 23.94 53.33
N LEU A 16 -24.02 23.37 53.54
CA LEU A 16 -24.61 22.43 52.59
C LEU A 16 -24.92 23.10 51.24
N VAL A 17 -25.50 24.31 51.29
CA VAL A 17 -25.89 25.06 50.08
C VAL A 17 -24.66 25.46 49.26
N THR A 18 -23.58 25.94 49.89
CA THR A 18 -22.37 26.29 49.16
C THR A 18 -21.71 25.07 48.53
N VAL A 19 -21.71 23.91 49.21
CA VAL A 19 -21.16 22.66 48.66
C VAL A 19 -21.92 22.20 47.42
N ILE A 20 -23.25 22.16 47.44
CA ILE A 20 -24.02 21.73 46.25
C ILE A 20 -23.85 22.69 45.08
N VAL A 21 -23.72 23.99 45.33
CA VAL A 21 -23.46 25.00 44.29
C VAL A 21 -22.06 24.79 43.68
N LEU A 22 -21.03 24.61 44.52
CA LEU A 22 -19.67 24.36 44.05
C LEU A 22 -19.56 23.05 43.27
N LEU A 23 -20.20 21.98 43.76
CA LEU A 23 -20.24 20.70 43.06
C LEU A 23 -20.95 20.82 41.71
N GLY A 24 -22.03 21.60 41.62
CA GLY A 24 -22.73 21.86 40.36
C GLY A 24 -21.83 22.54 39.32
N ILE A 25 -21.09 23.59 39.72
CA ILE A 25 -20.18 24.31 38.83
C ILE A 25 -19.08 23.38 38.31
N VAL A 26 -18.44 22.62 39.21
CA VAL A 26 -17.35 21.71 38.85
C VAL A 26 -17.87 20.59 37.94
N ALA A 27 -19.01 19.97 38.28
CA ALA A 27 -19.58 18.89 37.47
C ALA A 27 -19.85 19.33 36.03
N LEU A 28 -20.47 20.50 35.83
CA LEU A 28 -20.74 21.03 34.49
C LEU A 28 -19.45 21.28 33.70
N ALA A 29 -18.43 21.89 34.32
CA ALA A 29 -17.14 22.12 33.69
C ALA A 29 -16.43 20.81 33.30
N SER A 30 -16.43 19.82 34.21
CA SER A 30 -15.80 18.52 33.96
C SER A 30 -16.49 17.75 32.82
N THR A 31 -17.83 17.74 32.77
CA THR A 31 -18.56 17.06 31.69
C THR A 31 -18.28 17.68 30.33
N GLN A 32 -18.25 19.01 30.23
CA GLN A 32 -17.91 19.70 28.98
C GLN A 32 -16.48 19.41 28.53
N PHE A 33 -15.53 19.37 29.47
CA PHE A 33 -14.14 19.04 29.16
C PHE A 33 -14.00 17.62 28.60
N ILE A 34 -14.65 16.63 29.23
CA ILE A 34 -14.62 15.23 28.77
C ILE A 34 -15.28 15.12 27.39
N GLY A 35 -16.44 15.75 27.18
CA GLY A 35 -17.14 15.73 25.90
C GLY A 35 -16.29 16.29 24.76
N GLN A 36 -15.60 17.41 25.00
CA GLN A 36 -14.66 17.98 24.03
C GLN A 36 -13.47 17.05 23.75
N GLY A 37 -12.89 16.44 24.79
CA GLY A 37 -11.80 15.48 24.63
C GLY A 37 -12.19 14.25 23.78
N MET A 38 -13.41 13.72 23.98
CA MET A 38 -13.93 12.62 23.17
C MET A 38 -14.11 13.02 21.70
N ASN A 39 -14.63 14.22 21.42
CA ASN A 39 -14.78 14.71 20.06
C ASN A 39 -13.43 14.87 19.35
N ILE A 40 -12.43 15.42 20.04
CA ILE A 40 -11.06 15.55 19.51
C ILE A 40 -10.47 14.18 19.18
N PHE A 41 -10.68 13.18 20.04
CA PHE A 41 -10.22 11.82 19.81
C PHE A 41 -10.86 11.21 18.55
N VAL A 42 -12.18 11.35 18.39
CA VAL A 42 -12.91 10.85 17.21
C VAL A 42 -12.43 11.52 15.93
N ASP A 43 -12.26 12.84 15.95
CA ASP A 43 -11.79 13.60 14.78
C ASP A 43 -10.36 13.23 14.40
N THR A 44 -9.49 13.02 15.40
CA THR A 44 -8.11 12.53 15.18
C THR A 44 -8.14 11.15 14.55
N SER A 45 -8.93 10.21 15.11
CA SER A 45 -9.05 8.85 14.57
C SER A 45 -9.55 8.83 13.13
N ARG A 46 -10.52 9.68 12.77
CA ARG A 46 -10.99 9.82 11.38
C ARG A 46 -9.87 10.26 10.44
N ARG A 47 -9.10 11.26 10.83
CA ARG A 47 -7.97 11.75 10.03
C ARG A 47 -6.86 10.71 9.90
N ASP A 48 -6.56 10.00 10.97
CA ASP A 48 -5.56 8.93 10.96
C ASP A 48 -5.96 7.80 10.00
N SER A 49 -7.23 7.43 9.95
CA SER A 49 -7.73 6.40 9.03
C SER A 49 -7.55 6.81 7.56
N LEU A 50 -7.91 8.06 7.21
CA LEU A 50 -7.74 8.59 5.85
C LEU A 50 -6.27 8.69 5.45
N GLN A 51 -5.39 9.07 6.38
CA GLN A 51 -3.95 9.12 6.13
C GLN A 51 -3.36 7.73 5.91
N GLN A 52 -3.79 6.72 6.67
CA GLN A 52 -3.34 5.34 6.50
C GLN A 52 -3.78 4.78 5.15
N GLU A 53 -5.03 5.02 4.75
CA GLU A 53 -5.54 4.60 3.44
C GLU A 53 -4.73 5.25 2.30
N GLY A 54 -4.48 6.56 2.37
CA GLY A 54 -3.65 7.25 1.38
C GLY A 54 -2.23 6.70 1.28
N ARG A 55 -1.58 6.44 2.42
CA ARG A 55 -0.24 5.82 2.45
C ARG A 55 -0.24 4.43 1.83
N PHE A 56 -1.22 3.60 2.18
CA PHE A 56 -1.36 2.25 1.65
C PHE A 56 -1.50 2.26 0.12
N VAL A 57 -2.34 3.15 -0.44
CA VAL A 57 -2.53 3.26 -1.89
C VAL A 57 -1.22 3.65 -2.57
N VAL A 58 -0.49 4.63 -2.05
CA VAL A 58 0.80 5.07 -2.63
C VAL A 58 1.85 3.97 -2.57
N GLU A 59 1.96 3.26 -1.45
CA GLU A 59 2.89 2.13 -1.31
C GLU A 59 2.54 1.00 -2.28
N ARG A 60 1.25 0.68 -2.40
CA ARG A 60 0.77 -0.33 -3.34
C ARG A 60 1.08 0.06 -4.78
N ILE A 61 0.73 1.27 -5.22
CA ILE A 61 1.01 1.75 -6.58
C ILE A 61 2.52 1.72 -6.84
N THR A 62 3.34 2.19 -5.91
CA THR A 62 4.80 2.19 -6.06
C THR A 62 5.35 0.77 -6.23
N ARG A 63 4.83 -0.20 -5.47
CA ARG A 63 5.24 -1.60 -5.58
C ARG A 63 4.82 -2.22 -6.91
N GLU A 64 3.58 -2.00 -7.33
CA GLU A 64 3.06 -2.52 -8.60
C GLU A 64 3.82 -1.93 -9.79
N VAL A 65 4.07 -0.62 -9.81
CA VAL A 65 4.81 0.07 -10.88
C VAL A 65 6.27 -0.39 -10.95
N ARG A 66 6.92 -0.59 -9.80
CA ARG A 66 8.30 -1.11 -9.78
C ARG A 66 8.41 -2.57 -10.26
N ASN A 67 7.35 -3.35 -10.11
CA ASN A 67 7.28 -4.74 -10.56
C ASN A 67 6.62 -4.89 -11.95
N ALA A 68 6.20 -3.78 -12.56
CA ALA A 68 5.66 -3.78 -13.91
C ALA A 68 6.76 -4.07 -14.94
N LEU A 69 6.35 -4.62 -16.08
CA LEU A 69 7.25 -4.83 -17.21
C LEU A 69 7.82 -3.47 -17.67
N PRO A 70 9.15 -3.33 -17.80
CA PRO A 70 9.77 -2.07 -18.24
C PRO A 70 9.17 -1.56 -19.55
N GLY A 71 8.84 -0.27 -19.61
CA GLY A 71 8.22 0.36 -20.78
C GLY A 71 6.73 0.05 -20.99
N SER A 72 6.10 -0.79 -20.16
CA SER A 72 4.66 -1.08 -20.25
C SER A 72 3.76 -0.06 -19.54
N VAL A 73 4.34 0.77 -18.66
CA VAL A 73 3.59 1.76 -17.89
C VAL A 73 3.13 2.88 -18.81
N ARG A 74 1.82 3.05 -18.92
CA ARG A 74 1.19 4.13 -19.67
C ARG A 74 -0.04 4.66 -18.97
N THR A 75 -0.43 5.88 -19.31
CA THR A 75 -1.68 6.47 -18.86
C THR A 75 -2.72 6.37 -19.95
N SER A 76 -3.95 6.07 -19.57
CA SER A 76 -5.12 5.98 -20.45
C SER A 76 -6.25 6.72 -19.76
N GLY A 77 -6.45 7.99 -20.13
CA GLY A 77 -7.32 8.90 -19.37
C GLY A 77 -6.83 9.02 -17.91
N ASP A 78 -7.72 8.71 -16.97
CA ASP A 78 -7.46 8.75 -15.52
C ASP A 78 -6.91 7.42 -14.96
N CYS A 79 -6.66 6.41 -15.81
CA CYS A 79 -6.16 5.10 -15.39
C CYS A 79 -4.66 4.94 -15.68
N LEU A 80 -3.95 4.36 -14.71
CA LEU A 80 -2.59 3.88 -14.87
C LEU A 80 -2.64 2.41 -15.31
N GLU A 81 -2.12 2.13 -16.50
CA GLU A 81 -2.11 0.79 -17.09
C GLU A 81 -0.67 0.29 -17.20
N PHE A 82 -0.46 -0.98 -16.85
CA PHE A 82 0.85 -1.63 -16.89
C PHE A 82 0.69 -3.14 -16.97
N ILE A 83 1.72 -3.85 -17.45
CA ILE A 83 1.72 -5.30 -17.56
C ILE A 83 2.48 -5.87 -16.35
N PRO A 84 1.83 -6.65 -15.45
CA PRO A 84 2.51 -7.25 -14.31
C PRO A 84 3.42 -8.41 -14.75
N VAL A 85 4.60 -8.51 -14.13
CA VAL A 85 5.54 -9.61 -14.38
C VAL A 85 5.23 -10.78 -13.45
N VAL A 86 4.77 -11.91 -14.00
CA VAL A 86 4.50 -13.14 -13.22
C VAL A 86 5.81 -13.85 -12.87
N ALA A 87 6.77 -13.85 -13.78
CA ALA A 87 8.12 -14.36 -13.56
C ALA A 87 9.07 -13.89 -14.67
N GLY A 88 10.36 -13.93 -14.38
CA GLY A 88 11.41 -13.51 -15.29
C GLY A 88 12.70 -14.29 -15.05
N SER A 89 13.48 -14.43 -16.11
CA SER A 89 14.77 -15.12 -16.12
C SER A 89 15.75 -14.39 -17.02
N GLY A 90 17.05 -14.53 -16.75
CA GLY A 90 18.07 -14.14 -17.71
C GLY A 90 18.03 -15.04 -18.95
N HIS A 91 18.34 -14.47 -20.11
CA HIS A 91 18.63 -15.22 -21.33
C HIS A 91 20.14 -15.50 -21.35
N ILE A 92 20.52 -16.67 -21.88
CA ILE A 92 21.93 -17.08 -21.95
C ILE A 92 22.55 -16.89 -23.32
N ASP A 93 21.72 -16.84 -24.37
CA ASP A 93 22.18 -16.62 -25.73
C ASP A 93 22.08 -15.13 -26.08
N THR A 94 23.05 -14.58 -26.81
CA THR A 94 22.98 -13.21 -27.30
C THR A 94 21.88 -13.10 -28.35
N ILE A 95 20.88 -12.27 -28.09
CA ILE A 95 19.79 -12.02 -29.03
C ILE A 95 20.23 -10.88 -29.96
N SER A 96 20.64 -11.23 -31.18
CA SER A 96 21.06 -10.28 -32.21
C SER A 96 20.17 -10.39 -33.45
N GLY A 97 19.52 -9.26 -33.79
CA GLY A 97 18.93 -8.93 -35.09
C GLY A 97 18.12 -10.01 -35.83
N GLY A 98 16.82 -10.16 -35.51
CA GLY A 98 15.87 -10.94 -36.30
C GLY A 98 14.58 -11.31 -35.55
N SER A 99 13.58 -11.88 -36.23
CA SER A 99 12.45 -12.54 -35.57
C SER A 99 12.94 -13.80 -34.85
N ILE A 100 12.93 -13.76 -33.53
CA ILE A 100 13.41 -14.85 -32.69
C ILE A 100 12.30 -15.90 -32.59
N ALA A 101 12.49 -17.05 -33.23
CA ALA A 101 11.57 -18.19 -33.10
C ALA A 101 11.81 -19.01 -31.82
N SER A 102 13.03 -18.96 -31.27
CA SER A 102 13.42 -19.67 -30.04
C SER A 102 14.60 -18.99 -29.36
N PHE A 103 14.59 -18.92 -28.04
CA PHE A 103 15.73 -18.43 -27.22
C PHE A 103 15.89 -19.34 -25.99
N ARG A 104 17.11 -19.43 -25.44
CA ARG A 104 17.33 -20.17 -24.19
C ARG A 104 17.38 -19.23 -22.99
N ALA A 105 16.66 -19.61 -21.94
CA ALA A 105 16.66 -18.95 -20.65
C ALA A 105 17.55 -19.70 -19.65
N ALA A 106 18.11 -18.98 -18.68
CA ALA A 106 18.68 -19.56 -17.49
C ALA A 106 17.60 -20.35 -16.73
N ASN A 107 18.01 -21.41 -16.02
CA ASN A 107 17.06 -22.24 -15.27
C ASN A 107 16.36 -21.40 -14.19
N PHE A 108 15.03 -21.44 -14.20
CA PHE A 108 14.20 -20.75 -13.23
C PHE A 108 12.95 -21.57 -12.92
N SER A 109 12.51 -21.45 -11.68
CA SER A 109 11.33 -22.15 -11.18
C SER A 109 10.11 -21.27 -11.38
N PHE A 110 9.09 -21.80 -12.05
CA PHE A 110 7.77 -21.18 -12.12
C PHE A 110 6.77 -21.99 -11.32
N PRO A 111 5.69 -21.35 -10.82
CA PRO A 111 4.50 -22.07 -10.45
C PRO A 111 4.04 -22.90 -11.66
N ASN A 112 4.10 -24.23 -11.55
CA ASN A 112 3.75 -25.23 -12.58
C ASN A 112 4.84 -25.59 -13.62
N CYS A 113 6.08 -25.13 -13.46
CA CYS A 113 7.21 -25.70 -14.19
C CYS A 113 8.18 -26.38 -13.26
N ALA A 114 8.43 -27.67 -13.47
CA ALA A 114 9.54 -28.36 -12.83
C ALA A 114 10.87 -27.78 -13.34
N SER A 115 11.80 -27.50 -12.42
CA SER A 115 13.13 -27.00 -12.73
C SER A 115 13.84 -27.91 -13.75
N GLY A 116 14.41 -27.30 -14.80
CA GLY A 116 15.07 -28.03 -15.89
C GLY A 116 14.14 -28.66 -16.95
N SER A 117 12.84 -28.36 -16.92
CA SER A 117 11.87 -28.79 -17.94
C SER A 117 11.53 -27.64 -18.91
N ASN A 118 11.20 -27.96 -20.17
CA ASN A 118 10.63 -26.98 -21.09
C ASN A 118 9.25 -26.55 -20.60
N CYS A 119 9.12 -25.31 -20.14
CA CYS A 119 7.82 -24.73 -19.82
C CYS A 119 7.05 -24.44 -21.11
N ASP A 120 5.88 -25.05 -21.29
CA ASP A 120 4.95 -24.65 -22.34
C ASP A 120 3.95 -23.62 -21.79
N PHE A 121 4.02 -22.39 -22.31
CA PHE A 121 3.11 -21.30 -21.98
C PHE A 121 2.07 -21.05 -23.08
N SER A 122 2.04 -21.88 -24.12
CA SER A 122 1.12 -21.77 -25.24
C SER A 122 -0.33 -21.95 -24.77
N GLY A 123 -1.21 -21.00 -25.11
CA GLY A 123 -2.65 -21.09 -24.83
C GLY A 123 -3.14 -20.48 -23.51
N GLN A 124 -2.24 -20.03 -22.62
CA GLN A 124 -2.60 -19.43 -21.33
C GLN A 124 -2.67 -17.88 -21.37
N GLY A 125 -2.53 -17.28 -22.56
CA GLY A 125 -2.50 -15.81 -22.71
C GLY A 125 -1.23 -15.14 -22.18
N TYR A 126 -0.26 -15.90 -21.68
CA TYR A 126 1.04 -15.38 -21.28
C TYR A 126 1.82 -14.90 -22.51
N ARG A 127 2.42 -13.71 -22.38
CA ARG A 127 3.32 -13.14 -23.38
C ARG A 127 4.70 -12.99 -22.75
N VAL A 128 5.73 -13.23 -23.54
CA VAL A 128 7.12 -13.07 -23.12
C VAL A 128 7.65 -11.78 -23.72
N ALA A 129 8.15 -10.90 -22.88
CA ALA A 129 8.90 -9.72 -23.30
C ALA A 129 10.38 -9.97 -23.01
N VAL A 130 11.21 -9.80 -24.03
CA VAL A 130 12.65 -9.96 -23.92
C VAL A 130 13.29 -8.60 -24.12
N TYR A 131 14.08 -8.18 -23.13
CA TYR A 131 14.82 -6.93 -23.16
C TYR A 131 16.27 -7.21 -22.79
N THR A 132 17.17 -6.39 -23.32
CA THR A 132 18.58 -6.50 -22.98
C THR A 132 18.80 -5.82 -21.62
N VAL A 133 19.58 -6.45 -20.75
CA VAL A 133 20.04 -5.86 -19.49
C VAL A 133 21.43 -5.24 -19.62
N ASP A 134 22.05 -5.40 -20.79
CA ASP A 134 23.37 -4.93 -21.11
C ASP A 134 23.31 -3.89 -22.23
N SER A 135 24.03 -2.78 -22.08
CA SER A 135 24.04 -1.69 -23.06
C SER A 135 24.86 -2.03 -24.31
N ALA A 136 25.83 -2.93 -24.20
CA ALA A 136 26.61 -3.43 -25.33
C ALA A 136 25.80 -4.37 -26.24
N SER A 137 24.54 -4.67 -25.92
CA SER A 137 23.60 -5.32 -26.87
C SER A 137 22.64 -4.33 -27.55
N VAL A 138 22.54 -3.08 -27.07
CA VAL A 138 21.70 -2.01 -27.66
C VAL A 138 22.49 -1.16 -28.65
N TYR A 139 23.73 -0.81 -28.31
CA TYR A 139 24.50 0.19 -29.06
C TYR A 139 25.39 -0.31 -30.22
N PRO A 140 25.69 -1.62 -30.42
CA PRO A 140 26.52 -2.03 -31.55
C PRO A 140 25.77 -2.64 -32.75
N LEU A 141 24.43 -2.74 -32.77
CA LEU A 141 23.72 -3.36 -33.90
C LEU A 141 22.53 -2.48 -34.37
N ALA A 142 22.69 -1.88 -35.56
CA ALA A 142 21.60 -1.28 -36.32
C ALA A 142 20.64 -2.35 -36.88
N PRO A 143 19.33 -2.12 -37.07
CA PRO A 143 18.46 -0.99 -36.66
C PRO A 143 17.51 -1.34 -35.47
N PRO A 144 16.85 -0.34 -34.84
CA PRO A 144 15.99 -0.53 -33.66
C PRO A 144 14.75 -1.38 -33.97
N GLN A 145 14.54 -2.44 -33.19
CA GLN A 145 13.36 -3.29 -33.23
C GLN A 145 12.29 -2.69 -32.29
N ILE A 146 11.38 -1.89 -32.86
CA ILE A 146 10.19 -1.40 -32.15
C ILE A 146 9.07 -2.41 -32.43
N ALA A 147 8.69 -3.20 -31.43
CA ALA A 147 7.49 -4.03 -31.51
C ALA A 147 6.30 -3.22 -31.01
N ASP A 148 5.30 -3.05 -31.88
CA ASP A 148 4.06 -2.34 -31.58
C ASP A 148 3.20 -3.14 -30.58
N LEU A 149 2.79 -2.51 -29.48
CA LEU A 149 2.03 -3.11 -28.38
C LEU A 149 0.50 -2.94 -28.51
N ASP A 150 -0.01 -2.41 -29.64
CA ASP A 150 -1.43 -2.05 -29.83
C ASP A 150 -2.43 -3.24 -29.83
N SER A 151 -1.98 -4.47 -29.53
CA SER A 151 -2.82 -5.68 -29.47
C SER A 151 -3.04 -6.26 -28.05
N ILE A 152 -2.62 -5.56 -26.99
CA ILE A 152 -2.66 -6.08 -25.60
C ILE A 152 -3.65 -5.32 -24.71
N ALA A 153 -4.13 -4.17 -25.17
CA ALA A 153 -5.09 -3.36 -24.43
C ALA A 153 -6.51 -3.74 -24.84
N ARG A 154 -7.10 -4.72 -24.16
CA ARG A 154 -8.55 -4.74 -23.96
C ARG A 154 -8.81 -4.86 -22.47
N CYS A 155 -9.70 -4.00 -21.98
CA CYS A 155 -10.38 -4.15 -20.70
C CYS A 155 -10.92 -5.59 -20.54
#